data_AF-A0A1Q3WSC5-F1
#
_entry.id   AF-A0A1Q3WSC5-F1
#
_cell.length_a   1.000
_cell.length_b   1.000
_cell.length_c   1.000
_cell.angle_alpha   90.00
_cell.angle_beta   90.00
_cell.angle_gamma   90.00
#
_symmetry.space_group_name_H-M   'P 1'
#
loop_
_entity.id
_entity.type
_entity.pdbx_description
1 polymer ?
#
loop_
_entity_poly.entity_id
_entity_poly.type
_entity_poly.pdbx_seq_one_letter_code
_entity_poly.pdbx_strand_id
1 'polypeptide(L)'
;MENFNSASLHTIDYDRLNELYDGDNEQIASLFELFLDEVFPDFQEIEREIDQQNWADVAKTAHKMLPWVGMVGLTALEGKLRSIEAQAKTDRNPEEIKLAWSQFKLGLDKATPLIREELARLTS
;
A
#
# COMPACT_ATOMS: atom_id res chain seq x y z
N MET A 1 -17.27 3.03 -23.33
CA MET A 1 -16.39 4.14 -22.92
C MET A 1 -16.40 4.14 -21.41
N GLU A 2 -15.33 3.60 -20.83
CA GLU A 2 -15.20 3.37 -19.40
C GLU A 2 -15.28 4.68 -18.60
N ASN A 3 -16.14 4.66 -17.59
CA ASN A 3 -16.27 5.74 -16.62
C ASN A 3 -15.04 5.67 -15.70
N PHE A 4 -14.06 6.54 -15.92
CA PHE A 4 -13.02 6.83 -14.93
C PHE A 4 -13.67 7.52 -13.73
N ASN A 5 -14.22 6.71 -12.83
CA ASN A 5 -14.85 7.16 -11.60
C ASN A 5 -13.76 7.77 -10.72
N SER A 6 -13.82 9.08 -10.53
CA SER A 6 -12.85 9.86 -9.73
C SER A 6 -12.99 9.61 -8.21
N ALA A 7 -13.63 8.51 -7.80
CA ALA A 7 -13.83 8.09 -6.42
C ALA A 7 -12.80 7.04 -5.94
N SER A 8 -12.00 6.45 -6.83
CA SER A 8 -11.19 5.25 -6.55
C SER A 8 -9.80 5.50 -5.95
N LEU A 9 -9.54 6.69 -5.40
CA LEU A 9 -8.19 7.05 -4.91
C LEU A 9 -7.71 6.18 -3.73
N HIS A 10 -8.61 5.48 -3.02
CA HIS A 10 -8.28 4.64 -1.85
C HIS A 10 -9.02 3.29 -1.82
N THR A 11 -9.57 2.82 -2.94
CA THR A 11 -10.36 1.57 -2.99
C THR A 11 -9.52 0.39 -3.47
N ILE A 12 -9.83 -0.79 -2.95
CA ILE A 12 -9.27 -2.07 -3.40
C ILE A 12 -9.71 -2.33 -4.84
N ASP A 13 -8.77 -2.68 -5.71
CA ASP A 13 -9.01 -3.02 -7.10
C ASP A 13 -9.39 -4.51 -7.23
N TYR A 14 -10.68 -4.81 -7.08
CA TYR A 14 -11.20 -6.18 -7.12
C TYR A 14 -11.06 -6.85 -8.48
N ASP A 15 -11.10 -6.07 -9.57
CA ASP A 15 -10.93 -6.59 -10.92
C ASP A 15 -9.51 -7.14 -11.06
N ARG A 16 -8.51 -6.35 -10.62
CA ARG A 16 -7.11 -6.76 -10.57
C ARG A 16 -6.89 -7.98 -9.67
N LEU A 17 -7.53 -8.05 -8.50
CA LEU A 17 -7.42 -9.22 -7.61
C LEU A 17 -7.99 -10.47 -8.29
N ASN A 18 -9.15 -10.35 -8.93
CA ASN A 18 -9.79 -11.45 -9.63
C ASN A 18 -8.94 -11.93 -10.82
N GLU A 19 -8.28 -11.02 -11.55
CA GLU A 19 -7.32 -11.37 -12.61
C GLU A 19 -6.05 -12.03 -12.08
N LEU A 20 -5.50 -11.55 -10.95
CA LEU A 20 -4.24 -12.06 -10.39
C LEU A 20 -4.39 -13.43 -9.74
N TYR A 21 -5.53 -13.68 -9.11
CA TYR A 21 -5.78 -14.88 -8.31
C TYR A 21 -6.84 -15.79 -8.94
N ASP A 22 -7.29 -15.52 -10.17
CA ASP A 22 -8.31 -16.30 -10.91
C ASP A 22 -9.61 -16.48 -10.11
N GLY A 23 -9.96 -15.51 -9.26
CA GLY A 23 -11.10 -15.56 -8.34
C GLY A 23 -10.92 -16.47 -7.13
N ASP A 24 -9.69 -16.89 -6.81
CA ASP A 24 -9.37 -17.65 -5.61
C ASP A 24 -9.46 -16.77 -4.35
N ASN A 25 -10.67 -16.75 -3.77
CA ASN A 25 -10.99 -15.99 -2.58
C ASN A 25 -10.18 -16.41 -1.35
N GLU A 26 -9.77 -17.68 -1.25
CA GLU A 26 -8.95 -18.18 -0.12
C GLU A 26 -7.53 -17.61 -0.20
N GLN A 27 -6.96 -17.56 -1.41
CA GLN A 27 -5.67 -16.90 -1.64
C GLN A 27 -5.74 -15.40 -1.36
N ILE A 28 -6.79 -14.70 -1.83
CA ILE A 28 -6.98 -13.27 -1.58
C ILE A 28 -7.11 -12.98 -0.08
N ALA A 29 -7.91 -13.78 0.64
CA ALA A 29 -8.06 -13.67 2.08
C ALA A 29 -6.72 -13.84 2.81
N SER A 30 -5.96 -14.90 2.47
CA SER A 30 -4.65 -15.15 3.06
C SER A 30 -3.69 -13.97 2.88
N LEU A 31 -3.73 -13.33 1.71
CA LEU A 31 -2.90 -12.15 1.41
C LEU A 31 -3.35 -10.91 2.17
N PHE A 32 -4.65 -10.69 2.33
CA PHE A 32 -5.16 -9.61 3.15
C PHE A 32 -4.80 -9.78 4.62
N GLU A 33 -4.89 -11.00 5.16
CA GLU A 33 -4.39 -11.29 6.53
C GLU A 33 -2.90 -10.98 6.64
N LEU A 34 -2.09 -11.52 5.74
CA LEU A 34 -0.65 -11.34 5.76
C LEU A 34 -0.25 -9.87 5.61
N PHE A 35 -0.97 -9.12 4.77
CA PHE A 35 -0.79 -7.68 4.63
C PHE A 35 -1.12 -6.93 5.92
N LEU A 36 -2.20 -7.28 6.60
CA LEU A 36 -2.62 -6.61 7.83
C LEU A 36 -1.76 -6.96 9.05
N ASP A 37 -1.22 -8.18 9.10
CA ASP A 37 -0.46 -8.68 10.23
C ASP A 37 1.05 -8.40 10.09
N GLU A 38 1.63 -8.65 8.91
CA GLU A 38 3.07 -8.50 8.68
C GLU A 38 3.43 -7.17 8.00
N VAL A 39 2.70 -6.77 6.95
CA VAL A 39 3.08 -5.61 6.13
C VAL A 39 2.64 -4.29 6.76
N PHE A 40 1.45 -4.26 7.37
CA PHE A 40 0.90 -3.07 8.03
C PHE A 40 1.81 -2.49 9.12
N PRO A 41 2.34 -3.28 10.08
CA PRO A 41 3.26 -2.75 11.09
C PRO A 41 4.61 -2.31 10.50
N ASP A 42 5.09 -2.96 9.44
CA ASP A 42 6.36 -2.58 8.79
C ASP A 42 6.33 -1.16 8.21
N PHE A 43 5.16 -0.61 7.86
CA PHE A 43 5.05 0.80 7.48
C PHE A 43 5.46 1.74 8.63
N GLN A 44 5.34 1.35 9.91
CA GLN A 44 5.86 2.16 11.01
C GLN A 44 7.39 2.25 10.99
N GLU A 45 8.08 1.24 10.45
CA GLU A 45 9.53 1.27 10.28
C GLU A 45 9.93 2.37 9.29
N ILE A 46 9.22 2.48 8.16
CA ILE A 46 9.42 3.56 7.20
C ILE A 46 9.24 4.94 7.85
N GLU A 47 8.22 5.12 8.69
CA GLU A 47 8.01 6.38 9.42
C GLU A 47 9.20 6.74 10.32
N ARG A 48 9.75 5.74 11.02
CA ARG A 48 10.96 5.92 11.86
C ARG A 48 12.19 6.23 11.02
N GLU A 49 12.39 5.54 9.91
CA GLU A 49 13.51 5.76 9.00
C GLU A 49 13.45 7.18 8.38
N ILE A 50 12.25 7.65 8.01
CA ILE A 50 12.02 9.01 7.51
C ILE A 50 12.36 10.05 8.60
N ASP A 51 11.98 9.81 9.86
CA ASP A 51 12.28 10.74 10.95
C ASP A 51 13.78 10.81 11.26
N GLN A 52 14.47 9.67 11.16
CA GLN A 52 15.92 9.57 11.27
C GLN A 52 16.67 10.04 10.01
N GLN A 53 15.95 10.40 8.94
CA GLN A 53 16.51 10.77 7.64
C GLN A 53 17.34 9.65 6.98
N ASN A 54 17.05 8.38 7.29
CA ASN A 54 17.70 7.20 6.74
C ASN A 54 17.11 6.83 5.36
N TRP A 55 17.29 7.70 4.37
CA TRP A 55 16.67 7.54 3.03
C TRP A 55 17.03 6.23 2.32
N ALA A 56 18.20 5.67 2.61
CA ALA A 56 18.61 4.37 2.05
C ALA A 56 17.70 3.24 2.54
N ASP A 57 17.39 3.22 3.83
CA ASP A 57 16.52 2.23 4.44
C ASP A 57 15.05 2.50 4.08
N VAL A 58 14.61 3.78 4.06
CA VAL A 58 13.28 4.17 3.53
C VAL A 58 13.02 3.57 2.15
N ALA A 59 13.97 3.74 1.22
CA ALA A 59 13.85 3.21 -0.13
C ALA A 59 13.84 1.67 -0.15
N LYS A 60 14.64 1.03 0.70
CA LYS A 60 14.71 -0.44 0.79
C LYS A 60 13.42 -1.03 1.37
N THR A 61 12.90 -0.45 2.44
CA THR A 61 11.66 -0.88 3.09
C THR A 61 10.47 -0.59 2.19
N ALA A 62 10.37 0.59 1.57
CA ALA A 62 9.35 0.88 0.56
C ALA A 62 9.38 -0.08 -0.64
N HIS A 63 10.57 -0.45 -1.13
CA HIS A 63 10.71 -1.43 -2.22
C HIS A 63 10.17 -2.82 -1.86
N LYS A 64 10.33 -3.23 -0.59
CA LYS A 64 9.76 -4.48 -0.09
C LYS A 64 8.24 -4.42 0.05
N MET A 65 7.69 -3.27 0.44
CA MET A 65 6.23 -3.10 0.63
C MET A 65 5.48 -2.89 -0.69
N LEU A 66 6.15 -2.39 -1.73
CA LEU A 66 5.58 -2.20 -3.07
C LEU A 66 4.82 -3.43 -3.62
N PRO A 67 5.41 -4.63 -3.69
CA PRO A 67 4.71 -5.81 -4.17
C PRO A 67 3.50 -6.16 -3.30
N TRP A 68 3.58 -6.01 -1.99
CA TRP A 68 2.46 -6.27 -1.08
C TRP A 68 1.28 -5.36 -1.35
N VAL A 69 1.51 -4.05 -1.43
CA VAL A 69 0.48 -3.05 -1.71
C VAL A 69 -0.18 -3.31 -3.08
N GLY A 70 0.60 -3.74 -4.08
CA GLY A 70 0.07 -4.14 -5.37
C GLY A 70 -0.74 -5.44 -5.33
N MET A 71 -0.29 -6.44 -4.55
CA MET A 71 -0.97 -7.74 -4.38
C MET A 71 -2.34 -7.60 -3.71
N VAL A 72 -2.49 -6.65 -2.78
CA VAL A 72 -3.80 -6.38 -2.14
C VAL A 72 -4.68 -5.42 -2.95
N GLY A 73 -4.30 -5.13 -4.21
CA GLY A 73 -5.11 -4.30 -5.12
C GLY A 73 -5.10 -2.81 -4.77
N LEU A 74 -4.17 -2.32 -3.95
CA LEU A 74 -4.08 -0.90 -3.57
C LEU A 74 -3.24 -0.11 -4.59
N THR A 75 -3.62 -0.17 -5.86
CA THR A 75 -2.86 0.41 -7.00
C THR A 75 -2.52 1.90 -6.81
N ALA A 76 -3.43 2.68 -6.21
CA ALA A 76 -3.18 4.10 -5.93
C ALA A 76 -2.09 4.33 -4.86
N LEU A 77 -2.08 3.48 -3.82
CA LEU A 77 -1.05 3.53 -2.77
C LEU A 77 0.29 2.98 -3.28
N GLU A 78 0.27 1.98 -4.16
CA GLU A 78 1.45 1.45 -4.85
C GLU A 78 2.20 2.58 -5.57
N GLY A 79 1.48 3.42 -6.33
CA GLY A 79 2.07 4.58 -7.01
C GLY A 79 2.68 5.61 -6.06
N LYS A 80 2.01 5.90 -4.93
CA LYS A 80 2.53 6.81 -3.91
C LYS A 80 3.80 6.28 -3.26
N LEU A 81 3.81 5.00 -2.89
CA LEU A 81 4.96 4.35 -2.27
C LEU A 81 6.16 4.29 -3.23
N ARG A 82 5.93 4.02 -4.52
CA ARG A 82 6.98 4.10 -5.55
C ARG A 82 7.55 5.51 -5.68
N SER A 83 6.71 6.54 -5.57
CA SER A 83 7.18 7.94 -5.58
C SER A 83 8.10 8.22 -4.38
N ILE A 84 7.72 7.75 -3.19
CA ILE A 84 8.53 7.89 -1.96
C ILE A 84 9.87 7.17 -2.12
N GLU A 85 9.87 5.93 -2.64
CA GLU A 85 11.09 5.18 -2.93
C GLU A 85 12.02 5.95 -3.89
N ALA A 86 11.47 6.49 -4.98
CA ALA A 86 12.22 7.25 -5.97
C ALA A 86 12.80 8.53 -5.35
N GLN A 87 11.99 9.30 -4.61
CA GLN A 87 12.43 10.52 -3.93
C GLN A 87 13.54 10.24 -2.91
N ALA A 88 13.42 9.16 -2.12
CA ALA A 88 14.44 8.74 -1.18
C ALA A 88 15.76 8.33 -1.86
N LYS A 89 15.71 7.82 -3.10
CA LYS A 89 16.90 7.47 -3.89
C LYS A 89 17.59 8.68 -4.52
N THR A 90 16.84 9.59 -5.14
CA THR A 90 17.40 10.66 -5.99
C THR A 90 17.47 12.03 -5.32
N ASP A 91 16.35 12.54 -4.84
CA ASP A 91 16.19 13.95 -4.46
C ASP A 91 16.41 14.18 -2.96
N ARG A 92 16.05 13.19 -2.14
CA ARG A 92 16.22 13.13 -0.68
C ARG A 92 15.67 14.36 0.04
N ASN A 93 14.68 15.05 -0.53
CA ASN A 93 14.04 16.18 0.11
C ASN A 93 13.17 15.71 1.29
N PRO A 94 13.57 15.99 2.55
CA PRO A 94 12.90 15.42 3.72
C PRO A 94 11.45 15.89 3.87
N GLU A 95 11.18 17.15 3.51
CA GLU A 95 9.85 17.75 3.65
C GLU A 95 8.85 17.13 2.67
N GLU A 96 9.27 16.95 1.41
CA GLU A 96 8.44 16.30 0.39
C GLU A 96 8.20 14.83 0.69
N ILE A 97 9.23 14.11 1.17
CA ILE A 97 9.09 12.71 1.55
C ILE A 97 8.16 12.57 2.75
N LYS A 98 8.30 13.42 3.79
CA LYS A 98 7.38 13.43 4.95
C LYS A 98 5.94 13.74 4.53
N LEU A 99 5.75 14.68 3.62
CA LEU A 99 4.42 15.02 3.10
C LEU A 99 3.82 13.85 2.31
N ALA A 100 4.59 13.27 1.39
CA ALA A 100 4.16 12.12 0.59
C ALA A 100 3.82 10.91 1.47
N TRP A 101 4.65 10.66 2.48
CA TRP A 101 4.44 9.61 3.48
C TRP A 101 3.17 9.84 4.30
N SER A 102 2.94 11.07 4.77
CA SER A 102 1.71 11.41 5.49
C SER A 102 0.46 11.16 4.65
N GLN A 103 0.49 11.53 3.37
CA GLN A 103 -0.62 11.23 2.45
C GLN A 103 -0.80 9.74 2.21
N PHE A 104 0.28 8.98 2.07
CA PHE A 104 0.25 7.53 1.93
C PHE A 104 -0.39 6.88 3.18
N LYS A 105 0.07 7.27 4.37
CA LYS A 105 -0.45 6.77 5.65
C LYS A 105 -1.93 7.06 5.83
N LEU A 106 -2.39 8.26 5.44
CA LEU A 106 -3.81 8.60 5.47
C LEU A 106 -4.66 7.73 4.53
N GLY A 107 -4.14 7.43 3.33
CA GLY A 107 -4.81 6.55 2.39
C GLY A 107 -4.82 5.09 2.87
N LEU A 108 -3.72 4.64 3.46
CA LEU A 108 -3.60 3.30 4.06
C LEU A 108 -4.56 3.13 5.23
N ASP A 109 -4.65 4.09 6.15
CA ASP A 109 -5.57 4.07 7.29
C ASP A 109 -7.04 3.97 6.85
N LYS A 110 -7.38 4.57 5.70
CA LYS A 110 -8.70 4.43 5.07
C LYS A 110 -8.90 3.09 4.38
N ALA A 111 -7.85 2.50 3.83
CA ALA A 111 -7.91 1.20 3.17
C ALA A 111 -7.96 0.03 4.15
N THR A 112 -7.26 0.12 5.29
CA THR A 112 -7.23 -0.91 6.34
C THR A 112 -8.60 -1.45 6.77
N PRO A 113 -9.61 -0.62 7.12
CA PRO A 113 -10.92 -1.13 7.47
C PRO A 113 -11.64 -1.79 6.28
N LEU A 114 -11.42 -1.32 5.06
CA LEU A 114 -11.99 -1.93 3.85
C LEU A 114 -11.41 -3.33 3.61
N ILE A 115 -10.09 -3.48 3.77
CA ILE A 115 -9.41 -4.78 3.65
C ILE A 115 -9.91 -5.76 4.72
N ARG A 116 -10.10 -5.30 5.96
CA ARG A 116 -10.65 -6.12 7.06
C ARG A 116 -12.08 -6.57 6.78
N GLU A 117 -12.93 -5.67 6.29
CA GLU A 117 -14.32 -5.98 5.95
C GLU A 117 -14.39 -7.02 4.82
N GLU A 118 -13.57 -6.85 3.79
CA GLU A 118 -13.50 -7.80 2.68
C GLU A 118 -12.92 -9.15 3.08
N LEU A 119 -11.85 -9.16 3.88
CA LEU A 119 -11.31 -10.39 4.44
C LEU A 119 -12.39 -11.17 5.20
N ALA A 120 -13.16 -10.48 6.04
CA ALA A 120 -14.27 -11.11 6.77
C ALA A 120 -15.36 -11.64 5.83
N ARG A 121 -15.60 -10.96 4.69
CA ARG A 121 -16.55 -11.43 3.67
C ARG A 121 -16.05 -12.67 2.92
N LEU A 122 -14.75 -12.76 2.67
CA LEU A 122 -14.13 -13.87 1.93
C LEU A 122 -13.95 -15.13 2.78
N THR A 123 -13.82 -14.96 4.11
CA THR A 123 -13.64 -16.05 5.07
C THR A 123 -14.92 -16.50 5.79
N SER A 124 -16.05 -15.82 5.53
CA SER A 124 -17.38 -16.16 6.07
C SER A 124 -18.19 -17.07 5.16
#